data_AF-A0A512J5M6-F1
#
_entry.id   AF-A0A512J5M6-F1
#
_cell.length_a   1.000
_cell.length_b   1.000
_cell.length_c   1.000
_cell.angle_alpha   90.00
_cell.angle_beta   90.00
_cell.angle_gamma   90.00
#
_symmetry.space_group_name_H-M   'P 1'
#
loop_
_entity.id
_entity.type
_entity.pdbx_description
1 polymer ?
#
loop_
_entity_poly.entity_id
_entity_poly.type
_entity_poly.pdbx_seq_one_letter_code
_entity_poly.pdbx_strand_id
1 'polypeptide(L)'
;MVRTGLVSAAALIALLPAPATAQYERRYERYEEEPDGRPDTDRRRGADDRPDEEDEGGPAGRRGDDRGEDEGRPERRPRFDPEPRRSRDEPRAPARGREEERGEERDEGGGPAALYVSTEPGCNAGIVSTQARYRRCATQPIGSTQAAPGGRGAAVYVGTDSANLGIVTNNPRHLNASTRAIGYLLPPGAGGTPLFVGAQPNCNAGVVTTSQNHMNCRTVPIGSTGR
;
A
#
# COMPACT_ATOMS: atom_id res chain seq x y z
N MET A 1 -36.50 -65.28 37.86
CA MET A 1 -35.16 -65.63 37.37
C MET A 1 -35.09 -65.29 35.88
N VAL A 2 -34.50 -64.15 35.53
CA VAL A 2 -34.43 -63.64 34.16
C VAL A 2 -33.10 -64.09 33.56
N ARG A 3 -33.14 -64.91 32.49
CA ARG A 3 -31.96 -65.33 31.74
C ARG A 3 -31.57 -64.22 30.75
N THR A 4 -30.36 -63.72 30.96
CA THR A 4 -29.52 -62.89 30.10
C THR A 4 -29.53 -63.32 28.63
N GLY A 5 -29.91 -62.40 27.74
CA GLY A 5 -29.59 -62.47 26.32
C GLY A 5 -28.23 -61.82 26.07
N LEU A 6 -27.26 -62.62 25.62
CA LEU A 6 -26.04 -62.13 24.96
C LEU A 6 -26.44 -61.62 23.57
N VAL A 7 -26.18 -60.34 23.30
CA VAL A 7 -26.15 -59.82 21.92
C VAL A 7 -24.69 -59.64 21.54
N SER A 8 -24.26 -60.39 20.53
CA SER A 8 -22.95 -60.30 19.88
C SER A 8 -22.66 -58.86 19.43
N ALA A 9 -21.57 -58.28 19.92
CA ALA A 9 -20.94 -57.12 19.31
C ALA A 9 -20.09 -57.59 18.13
N ALA A 10 -20.68 -57.63 16.93
CA ALA A 10 -19.97 -57.87 15.69
C ALA A 10 -19.98 -56.58 14.83
N ALA A 11 -18.76 -56.07 14.62
CA ALA A 11 -18.27 -55.35 13.44
C ALA A 11 -19.13 -54.23 12.82
N LEU A 12 -18.66 -52.99 12.99
CA LEU A 12 -18.77 -51.94 11.96
C LEU A 12 -17.55 -51.02 12.06
N ILE A 13 -16.42 -51.50 11.55
CA ILE A 13 -15.28 -50.62 11.20
C ILE A 13 -15.69 -49.91 9.93
N ALA A 14 -16.10 -48.65 10.06
CA ALA A 14 -16.33 -47.78 8.92
C ALA A 14 -15.03 -47.60 8.14
N LEU A 15 -15.02 -48.03 6.88
CA LEU A 15 -14.00 -47.67 5.90
C LEU A 15 -14.03 -46.14 5.71
N LEU A 16 -13.05 -45.45 6.27
CA LEU A 16 -12.71 -44.09 5.84
C LEU A 16 -11.92 -44.21 4.52
N PRO A 17 -12.30 -43.53 3.43
CA PRO A 17 -11.44 -43.39 2.28
C PRO A 17 -10.21 -42.56 2.69
N ALA A 18 -9.01 -43.11 2.44
CA ALA A 18 -7.76 -42.38 2.60
C ALA A 18 -7.77 -41.11 1.71
N PRO A 19 -7.17 -39.99 2.16
CA PRO A 19 -6.94 -38.86 1.27
C PRO A 19 -5.97 -39.30 0.18
N ALA A 20 -6.38 -39.08 -1.07
CA ALA A 20 -5.56 -39.31 -2.25
C ALA A 20 -4.30 -38.43 -2.20
N THR A 21 -3.22 -38.98 -1.66
CA THR A 21 -1.87 -38.49 -1.91
C THR A 21 -1.36 -39.11 -3.21
N ALA A 22 -0.69 -38.28 -4.01
CA ALA A 22 0.00 -38.60 -5.25
C ALA A 22 -0.90 -38.76 -6.47
N GLN A 23 -0.94 -37.72 -7.32
CA GLN A 23 -0.38 -37.74 -8.68
C GLN A 23 -0.20 -36.29 -9.16
N TYR A 24 0.88 -35.63 -8.72
CA TYR A 24 1.39 -34.46 -9.43
C TYR A 24 2.34 -34.98 -10.51
N GLU A 25 1.76 -35.42 -11.62
CA GLU A 25 2.55 -35.77 -12.79
C GLU A 25 3.25 -34.53 -13.33
N ARG A 26 4.56 -34.69 -13.55
CA ARG A 26 5.42 -33.74 -14.23
C ARG A 26 4.86 -33.51 -15.63
N ARG A 27 4.35 -32.30 -15.89
CA ARG A 27 4.26 -31.76 -17.24
C ARG A 27 5.06 -30.46 -17.29
N TYR A 28 6.38 -30.62 -17.39
CA TYR A 28 7.23 -29.58 -17.96
C TYR A 28 6.91 -29.53 -19.46
N GLU A 29 5.92 -28.73 -19.85
CA GLU A 29 5.86 -28.26 -21.23
C GLU A 29 6.92 -27.17 -21.37
N ARG A 30 8.07 -27.58 -21.88
CA ARG A 30 8.83 -26.91 -22.95
C ARG A 30 8.32 -25.49 -23.23
N TYR A 31 8.97 -24.50 -22.65
CA TYR A 31 8.98 -23.16 -23.23
C TYR A 31 9.76 -23.27 -24.53
N GLU A 32 9.06 -23.18 -25.66
CA GLU A 32 9.69 -22.98 -26.94
C GLU A 32 10.36 -21.60 -26.94
N GLU A 33 11.62 -21.62 -27.32
CA GLU A 33 12.47 -20.49 -27.64
C GLU A 33 11.90 -19.64 -28.79
N GLU A 34 12.16 -18.33 -28.68
CA GLU A 34 12.35 -17.33 -29.76
C GLU A 34 11.14 -16.70 -30.48
N PRO A 35 11.29 -15.49 -31.10
CA PRO A 35 12.50 -14.66 -31.23
C PRO A 35 12.34 -13.19 -30.77
N ASP A 36 13.50 -12.53 -30.66
CA ASP A 36 13.69 -11.09 -30.46
C ASP A 36 12.98 -10.24 -31.53
N GLY A 37 11.77 -9.77 -31.22
CA GLY A 37 11.04 -8.79 -32.03
C GLY A 37 11.38 -7.36 -31.62
N ARG A 38 12.46 -6.80 -32.17
CA ARG A 38 12.69 -5.34 -32.19
C ARG A 38 11.45 -4.64 -32.78
N PRO A 39 10.93 -3.55 -32.19
CA PRO A 39 9.92 -2.76 -32.87
C PRO A 39 10.55 -2.03 -34.07
N ASP A 40 10.17 -2.45 -35.28
CA ASP A 40 10.38 -1.73 -36.53
C ASP A 40 9.71 -0.34 -36.43
N THR A 41 10.51 0.68 -36.10
CA THR A 41 10.16 2.07 -36.34
C THR A 41 10.42 2.40 -37.80
N ASP A 42 9.54 1.99 -38.71
CA ASP A 42 9.48 2.55 -40.07
C ASP A 42 8.25 2.07 -40.85
N ARG A 43 7.05 2.53 -40.46
CA ARG A 43 5.89 2.52 -41.36
C ARG A 43 4.73 3.39 -40.90
N ARG A 44 4.87 4.71 -41.01
CA ARG A 44 3.76 5.60 -41.38
C ARG A 44 4.27 6.71 -42.28
N ARG A 45 4.40 6.35 -43.56
CA ARG A 45 4.37 7.28 -44.69
C ARG A 45 2.97 7.90 -44.67
N GLY A 46 2.87 9.09 -44.08
CA GLY A 46 1.67 9.92 -44.12
C GLY A 46 1.35 10.23 -45.56
N ALA A 47 0.14 9.85 -45.96
CA ALA A 47 -0.46 10.26 -47.19
C ALA A 47 -0.65 11.78 -47.17
N ASP A 48 -0.27 12.39 -48.29
CA ASP A 48 -0.73 13.69 -48.73
C ASP A 48 -2.26 13.74 -48.66
N ASP A 49 -2.80 14.74 -47.96
CA ASP A 49 -4.12 15.34 -48.21
C ASP A 49 -4.20 16.64 -47.38
N ARG A 50 -3.78 17.75 -47.98
CA ARG A 50 -4.25 19.09 -47.61
C ARG A 50 -5.67 19.24 -48.15
N PRO A 51 -6.56 19.91 -47.40
CA PRO A 51 -6.99 21.21 -47.89
C PRO A 51 -7.11 22.29 -46.80
N ASP A 52 -6.72 23.49 -47.23
CA ASP A 52 -7.39 24.78 -47.06
C ASP A 52 -7.51 25.43 -45.66
N GLU A 53 -6.68 26.48 -45.54
CA GLU A 53 -6.84 27.68 -44.73
C GLU A 53 -8.27 28.23 -44.81
N GLU A 54 -8.85 28.69 -43.69
CA GLU A 54 -9.51 30.01 -43.48
C GLU A 54 -9.92 30.09 -41.97
N ASP A 55 -9.09 30.72 -41.13
CA ASP A 55 -9.45 31.13 -39.76
C ASP A 55 -9.59 32.66 -39.75
N GLU A 56 -10.80 33.14 -40.01
CA GLU A 56 -11.18 34.54 -39.90
C GLU A 56 -11.62 34.89 -38.46
N GLY A 57 -10.91 35.85 -37.85
CA GLY A 57 -11.60 36.95 -37.17
C GLY A 57 -11.71 36.93 -35.64
N GLY A 58 -10.58 37.09 -34.93
CA GLY A 58 -10.57 37.65 -33.58
C GLY A 58 -10.45 39.19 -33.60
N PRO A 59 -11.33 39.97 -32.93
CA PRO A 59 -11.27 41.43 -33.01
C PRO A 59 -10.20 42.04 -32.10
N ALA A 60 -9.56 43.08 -32.65
CA ALA A 60 -8.56 43.92 -32.03
C ALA A 60 -9.13 45.05 -31.15
N GLY A 61 -8.28 45.55 -30.25
CA GLY A 61 -8.35 46.90 -29.64
C GLY A 61 -8.35 46.88 -28.11
N ARG A 62 -7.73 47.79 -27.35
CA ARG A 62 -7.01 49.07 -27.56
C ARG A 62 -6.14 49.30 -26.29
N ARG A 63 -4.87 49.72 -26.41
CA ARG A 63 -4.28 51.05 -26.09
C ARG A 63 -4.68 51.75 -24.77
N GLY A 64 -3.65 52.24 -24.07
CA GLY A 64 -3.65 53.33 -23.07
C GLY A 64 -3.11 52.87 -21.71
N ASP A 65 -1.85 53.13 -21.32
CA ASP A 65 -1.20 54.39 -20.89
C ASP A 65 -1.40 54.71 -19.39
N ASP A 66 -0.35 55.32 -18.81
CA ASP A 66 -0.23 56.03 -17.51
C ASP A 66 0.14 55.20 -16.25
N ARG A 67 1.40 55.29 -15.77
CA ARG A 67 2.05 56.35 -14.95
C ARG A 67 1.74 56.23 -13.45
N GLY A 68 2.79 56.14 -12.64
CA GLY A 68 2.73 56.39 -11.20
C GLY A 68 3.83 55.73 -10.39
N GLU A 69 5.07 56.19 -10.57
CA GLU A 69 6.14 56.01 -9.59
C GLU A 69 5.83 56.94 -8.41
N ASP A 70 5.58 56.38 -7.22
CA ASP A 70 5.43 57.13 -5.98
C ASP A 70 6.66 56.88 -5.08
N GLU A 71 7.65 57.76 -5.22
CA GLU A 71 8.77 57.91 -4.31
C GLU A 71 8.32 58.69 -3.08
N GLY A 72 8.27 58.06 -1.90
CA GLY A 72 7.86 58.79 -0.70
C GLY A 72 7.95 58.04 0.62
N ARG A 73 9.14 57.64 1.07
CA ARG A 73 9.33 57.30 2.50
C ARG A 73 10.62 57.88 3.07
N PRO A 74 10.55 58.94 3.90
CA PRO A 74 11.73 59.45 4.57
C PRO A 74 12.10 58.60 5.79
N GLU A 75 13.40 58.39 5.93
CA GLU A 75 14.11 57.81 7.05
C GLU A 75 13.80 58.52 8.37
N ARG A 76 13.60 57.77 9.46
CA ARG A 76 13.95 58.21 10.82
C ARG A 76 14.45 57.04 11.66
N ARG A 77 15.78 56.86 11.65
CA ARG A 77 16.50 56.31 12.80
C ARG A 77 16.56 57.39 13.89
N PRO A 78 16.43 57.03 15.17
CA PRO A 78 17.21 57.67 16.21
C PRO A 78 18.46 56.83 16.50
N ARG A 79 19.55 57.56 16.71
CA ARG A 79 20.93 57.15 16.94
C ARG A 79 21.30 57.73 18.31
N PHE A 80 22.24 57.10 19.03
CA PHE A 80 22.90 57.52 20.29
C PHE A 80 22.13 57.30 21.61
N ASP A 81 22.68 56.84 22.74
CA ASP A 81 23.96 56.25 23.24
C ASP A 81 23.80 56.18 24.81
N PRO A 82 24.77 55.79 25.67
CA PRO A 82 25.71 54.67 25.72
C PRO A 82 25.74 53.93 27.10
N GLU A 83 26.21 52.66 27.12
CA GLU A 83 26.96 51.97 28.22
C GLU A 83 26.27 51.71 29.61
N PRO A 84 26.63 50.65 30.40
CA PRO A 84 28.00 50.25 30.75
C PRO A 84 28.34 48.76 30.69
N ARG A 85 29.57 48.48 30.24
CA ARG A 85 30.24 47.21 30.50
C ARG A 85 30.45 47.05 32.01
N ARG A 86 29.72 46.12 32.63
CA ARG A 86 30.09 45.53 33.92
C ARG A 86 30.29 44.04 33.74
N SER A 87 31.55 43.66 33.76
CA SER A 87 32.03 42.33 34.10
C SER A 87 31.57 41.99 35.53
N ARG A 88 30.78 40.93 35.68
CA ARG A 88 30.82 40.09 36.87
C ARG A 88 30.17 38.74 36.61
N ASP A 89 30.89 37.72 37.04
CA ASP A 89 30.54 36.31 37.10
C ASP A 89 29.06 36.02 37.40
N GLU A 90 28.40 35.30 36.50
CA GLU A 90 27.20 34.54 36.84
C GLU A 90 27.22 33.19 36.07
N PRO A 91 27.09 32.05 36.77
CA PRO A 91 27.14 30.74 36.15
C PRO A 91 25.94 30.55 35.22
N ARG A 92 26.25 30.28 33.95
CA ARG A 92 25.28 29.96 32.90
C ARG A 92 24.47 28.73 33.34
N ALA A 93 23.24 28.95 33.81
CA ALA A 93 22.23 27.90 33.84
C ALA A 93 22.11 27.33 32.41
N PRO A 94 21.99 26.00 32.22
CA PRO A 94 21.84 25.46 30.88
C PRO A 94 20.55 26.01 30.28
N ALA A 95 20.71 26.73 29.18
CA ALA A 95 19.61 27.16 28.33
C ALA A 95 18.81 25.91 27.95
N ARG A 96 17.55 25.86 28.38
CA ARG A 96 16.52 25.04 27.73
C ARG A 96 16.21 25.68 26.37
N GLY A 97 17.13 25.56 25.42
CA GLY A 97 16.79 25.45 23.99
C GLY A 97 16.71 23.95 23.74
N ARG A 98 15.61 23.34 23.30
CA ARG A 98 14.77 23.72 22.14
C ARG A 98 15.58 23.98 20.88
N GLU A 99 16.54 23.10 20.65
CA GLU A 99 16.75 22.45 19.37
C GLU A 99 15.98 21.12 19.56
N GLU A 100 14.74 20.88 19.11
CA GLU A 100 14.22 21.02 17.74
C GLU A 100 15.33 20.85 16.69
N GLU A 101 16.25 19.91 16.93
CA GLU A 101 16.67 19.01 15.87
C GLU A 101 15.40 18.29 15.42
N ARG A 102 14.74 18.93 14.45
CA ARG A 102 14.06 18.29 13.35
C ARG A 102 15.06 17.28 12.77
N GLY A 103 15.18 16.13 13.44
CA GLY A 103 15.46 14.91 12.74
C GLY A 103 14.38 14.84 11.67
N GLU A 104 14.78 15.08 10.43
CA GLU A 104 14.03 14.58 9.30
C GLU A 104 13.78 13.11 9.63
N GLU A 105 12.57 12.79 10.08
CA GLU A 105 12.02 11.44 10.02
C GLU A 105 12.07 11.10 8.54
N ARG A 106 13.23 10.57 8.14
CA ARG A 106 13.30 9.62 7.05
C ARG A 106 12.34 8.53 7.50
N ASP A 107 11.13 8.57 6.95
CA ASP A 107 10.12 7.52 6.94
C ASP A 107 10.67 6.32 6.13
N GLU A 108 11.88 5.90 6.48
CA GLU A 108 12.64 4.79 5.94
C GLU A 108 12.10 3.53 6.61
N GLY A 109 11.00 3.03 6.06
CA GLY A 109 10.50 1.68 6.29
C GLY A 109 9.75 1.51 7.59
N GLY A 110 8.42 1.71 7.52
CA GLY A 110 7.48 1.30 8.56
C GLY A 110 7.84 -0.09 9.09
N GLY A 111 8.12 -0.14 10.39
CA GLY A 111 8.50 -1.37 11.10
C GLY A 111 7.43 -2.47 11.00
N PRO A 112 7.74 -3.68 11.50
CA PRO A 112 6.84 -4.82 11.40
C PRO A 112 5.47 -4.50 12.03
N ALA A 113 4.42 -4.66 11.25
CA ALA A 113 3.04 -4.42 11.62
C ALA A 113 2.29 -5.76 11.71
N ALA A 114 1.53 -5.95 12.78
CA ALA A 114 0.66 -7.12 12.94
C ALA A 114 -0.47 -7.09 11.90
N LEU A 115 -0.74 -8.25 11.30
CA LEU A 115 -1.77 -8.45 10.30
C LEU A 115 -2.84 -9.39 10.84
N TYR A 116 -4.09 -9.02 10.55
CA TYR A 116 -5.29 -9.75 10.92
C TYR A 116 -6.14 -9.98 9.68
N VAL A 117 -6.82 -11.11 9.60
CA VAL A 117 -7.83 -11.36 8.57
C VAL A 117 -9.21 -11.40 9.21
N SER A 118 -10.19 -10.75 8.59
CA SER A 118 -11.58 -10.89 9.05
C SER A 118 -12.11 -12.29 8.72
N THR A 119 -12.71 -12.97 9.70
CA THR A 119 -13.17 -14.36 9.57
C THR A 119 -14.68 -14.52 9.60
N GLU A 120 -15.40 -13.47 9.99
CA GLU A 120 -16.84 -13.48 10.15
C GLU A 120 -17.58 -13.46 8.79
N PRO A 121 -18.41 -14.48 8.47
CA PRO A 121 -19.20 -14.50 7.26
C PRO A 121 -20.12 -13.27 7.16
N GLY A 122 -20.15 -12.62 6.00
CA GLY A 122 -20.93 -11.40 5.80
C GLY A 122 -20.31 -10.12 6.41
N CYS A 123 -19.19 -10.22 7.12
CA CYS A 123 -18.50 -9.09 7.73
C CYS A 123 -17.03 -9.06 7.28
N ASN A 124 -16.80 -8.51 6.08
CA ASN A 124 -15.45 -8.30 5.51
C ASN A 124 -14.59 -9.58 5.38
N ALA A 125 -15.20 -10.77 5.33
CA ALA A 125 -14.51 -12.05 5.33
C ALA A 125 -13.35 -12.11 4.31
N GLY A 126 -12.16 -12.45 4.80
CA GLY A 126 -10.95 -12.56 3.99
C GLY A 126 -10.19 -11.24 3.75
N ILE A 127 -10.71 -10.08 4.18
CA ILE A 127 -9.97 -8.81 4.10
C ILE A 127 -8.89 -8.78 5.17
N VAL A 128 -7.68 -8.38 4.77
CA VAL A 128 -6.54 -8.19 5.67
C VAL A 128 -6.51 -6.75 6.19
N SER A 129 -6.26 -6.61 7.49
CA SER A 129 -6.22 -5.35 8.22
C SER A 129 -5.10 -5.34 9.26
N THR A 130 -4.70 -4.16 9.72
CA THR A 130 -3.86 -4.00 10.92
C THR A 130 -4.67 -3.91 12.22
N GLN A 131 -5.99 -4.07 12.17
CA GLN A 131 -6.88 -3.95 13.32
C GLN A 131 -7.41 -5.31 13.79
N ALA A 132 -7.25 -5.62 15.07
CA ALA A 132 -7.77 -6.84 15.68
C ALA A 132 -9.32 -6.95 15.68
N ARG A 133 -10.03 -5.85 15.41
CA ARG A 133 -11.49 -5.80 15.22
C ARG A 133 -11.86 -4.88 14.06
N TYR A 134 -11.40 -5.22 12.86
CA TYR A 134 -11.66 -4.43 11.67
C TYR A 134 -13.16 -4.23 11.44
N ARG A 135 -13.61 -2.97 11.45
CA ARG A 135 -15.03 -2.58 11.34
C ARG A 135 -15.97 -3.34 12.28
N ARG A 136 -15.50 -3.68 13.48
CA ARG A 136 -16.23 -4.47 14.50
C ARG A 136 -16.50 -5.93 14.14
N CYS A 137 -15.95 -6.44 13.03
CA CYS A 137 -16.01 -7.86 12.67
C CYS A 137 -15.01 -8.69 13.48
N ALA A 138 -15.29 -9.99 13.64
CA ALA A 138 -14.30 -10.92 14.16
C ALA A 138 -13.10 -11.06 13.20
N THR A 139 -11.89 -11.08 13.77
CA THR A 139 -10.65 -11.27 13.02
C THR A 139 -9.75 -12.33 13.68
N GLN A 140 -8.80 -12.85 12.91
CA GLN A 140 -7.76 -13.75 13.38
C GLN A 140 -6.38 -13.18 13.03
N PRO A 141 -5.38 -13.21 13.93
CA PRO A 141 -4.01 -12.85 13.60
C PRO A 141 -3.43 -13.83 12.58
N ILE A 142 -2.74 -13.30 11.56
CA ILE A 142 -2.14 -14.08 10.47
C ILE A 142 -0.64 -13.86 10.31
N GLY A 143 -0.02 -13.13 11.22
CA GLY A 143 1.42 -12.84 11.22
C GLY A 143 1.70 -11.35 11.13
N SER A 144 2.86 -10.99 10.58
CA SER A 144 3.33 -9.61 10.50
C SER A 144 3.94 -9.26 9.14
N THR A 145 4.07 -7.97 8.84
CA THR A 145 5.01 -7.50 7.82
C THR A 145 6.45 -7.56 8.35
N GLN A 146 7.42 -7.39 7.46
CA GLN A 146 8.85 -7.33 7.78
C GLN A 146 9.40 -5.95 7.45
N ALA A 147 10.44 -5.53 8.19
CA ALA A 147 11.30 -4.45 7.76
C ALA A 147 11.97 -4.83 6.43
N ALA A 148 12.18 -3.87 5.54
CA ALA A 148 12.61 -4.07 4.14
C ALA A 148 13.67 -5.18 3.97
N PRO A 149 13.27 -6.40 3.55
CA PRO A 149 14.20 -7.52 3.49
C PRO A 149 14.93 -7.45 2.14
N GLY A 150 15.99 -6.62 2.07
CA GLY A 150 16.90 -6.57 0.92
C GLY A 150 16.22 -6.44 -0.45
N GLY A 151 15.03 -5.81 -0.51
CA GLY A 151 14.30 -5.50 -1.74
C GLY A 151 13.51 -6.64 -2.41
N ARG A 152 13.33 -7.81 -1.79
CA ARG A 152 12.67 -8.97 -2.46
C ARG A 152 11.18 -9.15 -2.15
N GLY A 153 10.63 -8.39 -1.20
CA GLY A 153 9.25 -8.47 -0.76
C GLY A 153 8.34 -7.43 -1.43
N ALA A 154 7.04 -7.72 -1.55
CA ALA A 154 6.06 -6.71 -1.95
C ALA A 154 5.84 -5.70 -0.81
N ALA A 155 5.96 -4.41 -1.12
CA ALA A 155 5.60 -3.35 -0.19
C ALA A 155 4.08 -3.35 0.05
N VAL A 156 3.68 -3.13 1.29
CA VAL A 156 2.28 -3.01 1.68
C VAL A 156 2.06 -1.76 2.52
N TYR A 157 0.85 -1.25 2.40
CA TYR A 157 0.39 -0.02 3.01
C TYR A 157 -0.89 -0.30 3.78
N VAL A 158 -1.19 0.55 4.75
CA VAL A 158 -2.48 0.57 5.45
C VAL A 158 -3.20 1.86 5.14
N GLY A 159 -4.50 1.80 4.86
CA GLY A 159 -5.34 2.99 4.74
C GLY A 159 -5.46 3.73 6.07
N THR A 160 -5.35 5.05 6.04
CA THR A 160 -5.39 5.92 7.24
C THR A 160 -6.63 6.79 7.32
N ASP A 161 -7.40 6.89 6.24
CA ASP A 161 -8.58 7.74 6.16
C ASP A 161 -9.86 6.93 6.32
N SER A 162 -10.98 7.58 6.63
CA SER A 162 -12.26 6.90 6.87
C SER A 162 -12.70 5.95 5.75
N ALA A 163 -12.35 6.25 4.48
CA ALA A 163 -12.69 5.43 3.32
C ALA A 163 -11.97 4.07 3.31
N ASN A 164 -10.72 4.01 3.80
CA ASN A 164 -9.85 2.83 3.71
C ASN A 164 -9.23 2.43 5.06
N LEU A 165 -9.70 3.00 6.18
CA LEU A 165 -9.06 2.94 7.48
C LEU A 165 -8.76 1.51 7.90
N GLY A 166 -7.48 1.17 8.05
CA GLY A 166 -7.03 -0.13 8.51
C GLY A 166 -7.00 -1.21 7.43
N ILE A 167 -7.48 -0.97 6.21
CA ILE A 167 -7.36 -1.94 5.10
C ILE A 167 -5.90 -2.01 4.67
N VAL A 168 -5.39 -3.24 4.51
CA VAL A 168 -4.07 -3.45 3.92
C VAL A 168 -4.18 -3.50 2.40
N THR A 169 -3.27 -2.80 1.74
CA THR A 169 -3.26 -2.61 0.29
C THR A 169 -1.83 -2.65 -0.25
N ASN A 170 -1.65 -2.97 -1.54
CA ASN A 170 -0.39 -2.79 -2.24
C ASN A 170 -0.31 -1.44 -3.00
N ASN A 171 -1.35 -0.60 -2.90
CA ASN A 171 -1.43 0.68 -3.60
C ASN A 171 -1.20 1.84 -2.62
N PRO A 172 -0.17 2.69 -2.82
CA PRO A 172 0.10 3.83 -1.94
C PRO A 172 -1.01 4.90 -1.92
N ARG A 173 -1.98 4.84 -2.83
CA ARG A 173 -3.16 5.72 -2.90
C ARG A 173 -4.45 4.92 -3.15
N HIS A 174 -4.67 3.88 -2.35
CA HIS A 174 -5.86 3.02 -2.48
C HIS A 174 -7.16 3.81 -2.28
N LEU A 175 -8.10 3.67 -3.22
CA LEU A 175 -9.39 4.40 -3.26
C LEU A 175 -9.25 5.93 -3.27
N ASN A 176 -8.16 6.46 -3.83
CA ASN A 176 -7.83 7.89 -3.80
C ASN A 176 -7.72 8.46 -2.38
N ALA A 177 -7.48 7.60 -1.39
CA ALA A 177 -7.31 7.97 -0.01
C ALA A 177 -5.86 7.74 0.46
N SER A 178 -5.50 8.40 1.55
CA SER A 178 -4.18 8.33 2.16
C SER A 178 -3.89 6.91 2.64
N THR A 179 -2.63 6.51 2.50
CA THR A 179 -2.11 5.28 3.06
C THR A 179 -0.77 5.53 3.73
N ARG A 180 -0.38 4.64 4.64
CA ARG A 180 0.93 4.65 5.31
C ARG A 180 1.65 3.34 5.04
N ALA A 181 2.94 3.40 4.73
CA ALA A 181 3.75 2.20 4.58
C ALA A 181 3.81 1.43 5.91
N ILE A 182 3.62 0.12 5.84
CA ILE A 182 3.68 -0.76 7.03
C ILE A 182 4.71 -1.88 6.89
N GLY A 183 5.56 -1.82 5.87
CA GLY A 183 6.64 -2.77 5.64
C GLY A 183 6.40 -3.63 4.40
N TYR A 184 7.00 -4.82 4.41
CA TYR A 184 7.08 -5.71 3.25
C TYR A 184 6.60 -7.12 3.60
N LEU A 185 6.07 -7.81 2.60
CA LEU A 185 5.77 -9.23 2.69
C LEU A 185 7.02 -10.07 2.40
N LEU A 186 7.06 -11.29 2.92
CA LEU A 186 8.04 -12.27 2.45
C LEU A 186 7.71 -12.70 1.02
N PRO A 187 8.71 -13.11 0.21
CA PRO A 187 8.46 -13.67 -1.12
C PRO A 187 7.45 -14.83 -1.07
N PRO A 188 6.63 -15.03 -2.12
CA PRO A 188 5.71 -16.16 -2.19
C PRO A 188 6.42 -17.49 -1.91
N GLY A 189 5.84 -18.31 -1.03
CA GLY A 189 6.39 -19.62 -0.66
C GLY A 189 7.45 -19.60 0.45
N ALA A 190 7.85 -18.43 0.97
CA ALA A 190 8.82 -18.31 2.07
C ALA A 190 8.29 -18.72 3.47
N GLY A 191 7.11 -19.37 3.52
CA GLY A 191 6.39 -19.68 4.76
C GLY A 191 5.42 -18.58 5.20
N GLY A 192 4.68 -18.81 6.29
CA GLY A 192 3.64 -17.88 6.78
C GLY A 192 2.29 -18.03 6.08
N THR A 193 1.38 -17.09 6.29
CA THR A 193 0.07 -17.05 5.63
C THR A 193 0.19 -16.44 4.24
N PRO A 194 -0.19 -17.15 3.16
CA PRO A 194 -0.19 -16.59 1.81
C PRO A 194 -1.15 -15.42 1.69
N LEU A 195 -0.70 -14.37 1.01
CA LEU A 195 -1.48 -13.17 0.72
C LEU A 195 -1.61 -12.97 -0.78
N PHE A 196 -2.81 -12.53 -1.14
CA PHE A 196 -3.19 -12.17 -2.49
C PHE A 196 -3.63 -10.71 -2.50
N VAL A 197 -3.55 -10.08 -3.67
CA VAL A 197 -4.17 -8.78 -3.91
C VAL A 197 -5.24 -8.92 -4.96
N GLY A 198 -6.36 -8.23 -4.78
CA GLY A 198 -7.35 -8.12 -5.84
C GLY A 198 -6.78 -7.42 -7.08
N ALA A 199 -7.01 -8.02 -8.24
CA ALA A 199 -6.45 -7.57 -9.51
C ALA A 199 -7.51 -7.01 -10.47
N GLN A 200 -8.79 -7.08 -10.11
CA GLN A 200 -9.89 -6.67 -10.99
C GLN A 200 -10.37 -5.25 -10.65
N PRO A 201 -10.32 -4.30 -11.61
CA PRO A 201 -10.90 -2.97 -11.45
C PRO A 201 -12.38 -3.05 -11.06
N ASN A 202 -12.85 -2.09 -10.25
CA ASN A 202 -14.24 -1.99 -9.78
C ASN A 202 -14.76 -3.23 -9.02
N CYS A 203 -13.89 -4.11 -8.57
CA CYS A 203 -14.28 -5.22 -7.69
C CYS A 203 -13.40 -5.28 -6.43
N ASN A 204 -12.13 -5.67 -6.58
CA ASN A 204 -11.24 -5.92 -5.46
C ASN A 204 -9.85 -5.27 -5.63
N ALA A 205 -9.63 -4.50 -6.69
CA ALA A 205 -8.33 -3.91 -7.04
C ALA A 205 -7.61 -3.29 -5.85
N GLY A 206 -6.44 -3.84 -5.53
CA GLY A 206 -5.55 -3.33 -4.48
C GLY A 206 -5.90 -3.78 -3.05
N VAL A 207 -7.01 -4.48 -2.81
CA VAL A 207 -7.33 -5.03 -1.49
C VAL A 207 -6.52 -6.28 -1.23
N VAL A 208 -5.79 -6.33 -0.11
CA VAL A 208 -5.04 -7.53 0.31
C VAL A 208 -5.98 -8.49 1.04
N THR A 209 -5.85 -9.78 0.71
CA THR A 209 -6.74 -10.85 1.14
C THR A 209 -6.00 -12.18 1.29
N THR A 210 -6.56 -13.12 2.05
CA THR A 210 -6.10 -14.52 2.11
C THR A 210 -6.81 -15.43 1.10
N SER A 211 -7.79 -14.93 0.34
CA SER A 211 -8.55 -15.72 -0.64
C SER A 211 -8.01 -15.57 -2.06
N GLN A 212 -7.89 -16.69 -2.78
CA GLN A 212 -7.54 -16.70 -4.20
C GLN A 212 -8.62 -16.07 -5.09
N ASN A 213 -9.88 -16.03 -4.62
CA ASN A 213 -11.03 -15.45 -5.31
C ASN A 213 -11.85 -14.60 -4.33
N HIS A 214 -11.32 -13.45 -3.93
CA HIS A 214 -12.00 -12.56 -2.98
C HIS A 214 -13.16 -11.81 -3.66
N MET A 215 -14.35 -11.86 -3.06
CA MET A 215 -15.60 -11.32 -3.61
C MET A 215 -15.96 -11.87 -5.00
N ASN A 216 -15.62 -13.14 -5.28
CA ASN A 216 -15.77 -13.77 -6.60
C ASN A 216 -14.96 -13.08 -7.72
N CYS A 217 -13.93 -12.33 -7.37
CA CYS A 217 -13.06 -11.63 -8.31
C CYS A 217 -11.64 -12.14 -8.24
N ARG A 218 -10.93 -12.06 -9.37
CA ARG A 218 -9.55 -12.54 -9.51
C ARG A 218 -8.63 -11.84 -8.52
N THR A 219 -7.72 -12.62 -7.95
CA THR A 219 -6.59 -12.11 -7.16
C THR A 219 -5.26 -12.61 -7.73
N VAL A 220 -4.16 -12.01 -7.31
CA VAL A 220 -2.80 -12.39 -7.69
C VAL A 220 -1.97 -12.54 -6.41
N PRO A 221 -1.14 -13.59 -6.29
CA PRO A 221 -0.28 -13.76 -5.11
C PRO A 221 0.74 -12.62 -5.01
N ILE A 222 0.91 -12.07 -3.82
CA ILE A 222 1.84 -10.96 -3.57
C ILE A 222 2.93 -11.30 -2.55
N GLY A 223 2.80 -12.40 -1.82
CA GLY A 223 3.77 -12.82 -0.83
C GLY A 223 3.12 -13.59 0.31
N SER A 224 3.84 -13.64 1.43
CA SER A 224 3.35 -14.24 2.66
C SER A 224 3.71 -13.38 3.87
N THR A 225 2.99 -13.58 4.97
CA THR A 225 3.30 -12.94 6.26
C THR A 225 4.58 -13.48 6.89
N GLY A 226 5.24 -12.66 7.69
CA GLY A 226 6.25 -13.10 8.65
C GLY A 226 5.64 -13.81 9.85
N ARG A 227 6.47 -14.59 10.56
CA ARG A 227 6.08 -15.31 11.78
C ARG A 227 6.08 -14.42 13.01
#